data_AF-A0A947ZF64-F1
#
_entry.id   AF-A0A947ZF64-F1
#
_cell.length_a   1.000
_cell.length_b   1.000
_cell.length_c   1.000
_cell.angle_alpha   90.00
_cell.angle_beta   90.00
_cell.angle_gamma   90.00
#
_symmetry.space_group_name_H-M   'P 1'
#
loop_
_entity.id
_entity.type
_entity.pdbx_description
1 polymer ?
#
loop_
_entity_poly.entity_id
_entity_poly.type
_entity_poly.pdbx_seq_one_letter_code
_entity_poly.pdbx_strand_id
1 'polypeptide(L)'
;MSEVSGKLPGSRVSQLVPVRDLSLTESMEPREMLLTVDTGVPYPQTNVMQEQDVLPLGKLGVITGTGGTGKTHLLTQLAISVATGEKWLNCFNVKNPGKVALLVCEEDFTEVKRRLLKAVNKRFQYADSSFLTRLVE
;
A
#
# COMPACT_ATOMS: atom_id res chain seq x y z
N MET A 1 -28.86 46.09 33.83
CA MET A 1 -27.46 45.88 34.27
C MET A 1 -27.21 44.38 34.22
N SER A 2 -26.96 43.86 33.02
CA SER A 2 -25.64 43.55 32.44
C SER A 2 -25.15 42.15 32.84
N GLU A 3 -25.58 41.16 32.05
CA GLU A 3 -24.87 39.88 31.92
C GLU A 3 -23.48 40.16 31.33
N VAL A 4 -22.44 39.72 32.04
CA VAL A 4 -21.08 39.72 31.51
C VAL A 4 -20.81 38.35 30.90
N SER A 5 -20.73 38.37 29.57
CA SER A 5 -20.31 37.28 28.70
C SER A 5 -18.86 36.87 28.97
N GLY A 6 -18.65 35.62 29.36
CA GLY A 6 -17.35 34.95 29.32
C GLY A 6 -17.35 33.87 28.24
N LYS A 7 -17.15 34.27 26.98
CA LYS A 7 -17.00 33.35 25.83
C LYS A 7 -15.60 32.72 25.88
N LEU A 8 -15.50 31.42 26.20
CA LEU A 8 -14.29 30.65 25.93
C LEU A 8 -14.16 30.42 24.41
N PRO A 9 -12.99 30.67 23.81
CA PRO A 9 -12.81 30.58 22.36
C PRO A 9 -12.56 29.12 21.92
N GLY A 10 -13.37 28.63 20.98
CA GLY A 10 -12.86 27.77 19.91
C GLY A 10 -12.85 26.25 20.08
N SER A 11 -13.66 25.62 20.96
CA SER A 11 -13.82 24.16 20.91
C SER A 11 -14.83 23.75 19.82
N ARG A 12 -14.34 23.51 18.60
CA ARG A 12 -15.08 22.80 17.53
C ARG A 12 -15.22 21.31 17.89
N VAL A 13 -15.94 21.01 18.96
CA VAL A 13 -16.33 19.64 19.33
C VAL A 13 -17.86 19.56 19.25
N SER A 14 -18.42 19.79 18.06
CA SER A 14 -19.88 19.79 17.85
C SER A 14 -20.36 18.84 16.75
N GLN A 15 -19.54 17.85 16.37
CA GLN A 15 -19.99 16.78 15.46
C GLN A 15 -19.43 15.43 15.90
N LEU A 16 -19.73 15.03 17.14
CA LEU A 16 -19.74 13.61 17.47
C LEU A 16 -21.04 13.04 16.91
N VAL A 17 -20.95 12.38 15.76
CA VAL A 17 -22.07 11.60 15.22
C VAL A 17 -22.33 10.44 16.19
N PRO A 18 -23.55 10.27 16.72
CA PRO A 18 -23.87 9.15 17.59
C PRO A 18 -23.61 7.83 16.84
N VAL A 19 -22.82 6.93 17.43
CA VAL A 19 -22.44 5.62 16.85
C VAL A 19 -23.66 4.72 16.54
N ARG A 20 -24.86 5.12 16.96
CA ARG A 20 -26.12 4.37 16.75
C ARG A 20 -26.71 4.50 15.34
N ASP A 21 -26.24 5.45 14.53
CA ASP A 21 -26.64 5.61 13.11
C ASP A 21 -25.67 4.97 12.12
N LEU A 22 -24.76 4.10 12.57
CA LEU A 22 -24.04 3.19 11.65
C LEU A 22 -25.01 2.10 11.20
N SER A 23 -25.89 2.43 10.25
CA SER A 23 -26.66 1.45 9.50
C SER A 23 -25.67 0.58 8.71
N LEU A 24 -25.21 -0.52 9.31
CA LEU A 24 -24.39 -1.58 8.70
C LEU A 24 -25.09 -2.27 7.51
N THR A 25 -26.22 -1.74 7.06
CA THR A 25 -27.08 -2.22 5.97
C THR A 25 -26.77 -1.56 4.62
N GLU A 26 -26.00 -0.47 4.59
CA GLU A 26 -25.54 0.12 3.32
C GLU A 26 -24.38 -0.71 2.77
N SER A 27 -24.58 -1.33 1.60
CA SER A 27 -23.49 -1.98 0.89
C SER A 27 -22.50 -0.91 0.44
N MET A 28 -21.33 -0.87 1.07
CA MET A 28 -20.25 0.04 0.66
C MET A 28 -19.75 -0.37 -0.73
N GLU A 29 -19.53 0.60 -1.60
CA GLU A 29 -18.88 0.37 -2.89
C GLU A 29 -17.52 -0.33 -2.68
N PRO A 30 -17.19 -1.37 -3.47
CA PRO A 30 -15.93 -2.08 -3.37
C PRO A 30 -14.73 -1.14 -3.46
N ARG A 31 -13.73 -1.36 -2.61
CA ARG A 31 -12.50 -0.55 -2.65
C ARG A 31 -11.68 -0.94 -3.87
N GLU A 32 -11.08 0.05 -4.52
CA GLU A 32 -10.02 -0.25 -5.48
C GLU A 32 -8.82 -0.85 -4.72
N MET A 33 -8.22 -1.89 -5.29
CA MET A 33 -7.19 -2.69 -4.65
C MET A 33 -5.84 -2.50 -5.34
N LEU A 34 -4.78 -2.36 -4.55
CA LEU A 34 -3.40 -2.41 -5.04
C LEU A 34 -2.96 -3.86 -5.24
N LEU A 35 -3.19 -4.69 -4.20
CA LEU A 35 -2.81 -6.10 -4.19
C LEU A 35 -4.02 -7.01 -3.97
N THR A 36 -4.06 -8.09 -4.75
CA THR A 36 -5.01 -9.20 -4.59
C THR A 36 -4.26 -10.53 -4.51
N VAL A 37 -4.89 -11.56 -3.95
CA VAL A 37 -4.35 -12.92 -3.91
C VAL A 37 -4.43 -13.54 -5.30
N ASP A 38 -3.36 -14.21 -5.71
CA ASP A 38 -3.34 -15.03 -6.90
C ASP A 38 -3.98 -16.40 -6.63
N THR A 39 -5.27 -16.52 -6.90
CA THR A 39 -6.02 -17.76 -6.64
C THR A 39 -5.93 -18.79 -7.77
N GLY A 40 -5.43 -18.40 -8.95
CA GLY A 40 -5.35 -19.29 -10.11
C GLY A 40 -6.71 -19.75 -10.68
N VAL A 41 -7.82 -19.27 -10.12
CA VAL A 41 -9.19 -19.64 -10.51
C VAL A 41 -9.96 -18.37 -10.93
N PRO A 42 -10.56 -18.30 -12.14
CA PRO A 42 -11.38 -17.17 -12.55
C PRO A 42 -12.63 -17.08 -11.66
N TYR A 43 -12.75 -16.02 -10.86
CA TYR A 43 -13.81 -15.91 -9.86
C TYR A 43 -15.03 -15.12 -10.41
N PRO A 44 -16.28 -15.58 -10.17
CA PRO A 44 -17.48 -14.86 -10.58
C PRO A 44 -17.69 -13.57 -9.77
N GLN A 45 -18.10 -12.49 -10.44
CA GLN A 45 -18.27 -11.17 -9.83
C GLN A 45 -19.47 -11.14 -8.86
N THR A 46 -19.23 -11.26 -7.56
CA THR A 46 -20.23 -11.02 -6.51
C THR A 46 -19.69 -10.02 -5.49
N ASN A 47 -20.52 -9.06 -5.09
CA ASN A 47 -20.20 -7.88 -4.26
C ASN A 47 -19.86 -8.16 -2.79
N VAL A 48 -19.35 -9.34 -2.47
CA VAL A 48 -18.85 -9.64 -1.12
C VAL A 48 -17.37 -9.29 -1.10
N MET A 49 -16.89 -8.56 -0.09
CA MET A 49 -15.46 -8.35 0.16
C MET A 49 -14.77 -9.72 0.12
N GLN A 50 -14.14 -10.06 -1.01
CA GLN A 50 -13.55 -11.37 -1.22
C GLN A 50 -12.32 -11.45 -0.32
N GLU A 51 -12.13 -12.58 0.36
CA GLU A 51 -10.98 -12.92 1.23
C GLU A 51 -9.61 -12.91 0.51
N GLN A 52 -9.57 -12.31 -0.68
CA GLN A 52 -8.46 -12.22 -1.61
C GLN A 52 -7.91 -10.79 -1.70
N ASP A 53 -8.50 -9.84 -0.97
CA ASP A 53 -8.11 -8.43 -0.94
C ASP A 53 -7.08 -8.15 0.17
N VAL A 54 -5.88 -7.70 -0.21
CA VAL A 54 -4.75 -7.58 0.74
C VAL A 54 -4.44 -6.12 1.06
N LEU A 55 -4.17 -5.30 0.04
CA LEU A 55 -3.84 -3.88 0.23
C LEU A 55 -4.76 -3.00 -0.62
N PRO A 56 -5.66 -2.21 -0.01
CA PRO A 56 -6.50 -1.28 -0.75
C PRO A 56 -5.68 -0.11 -1.29
N LEU A 57 -6.02 0.33 -2.50
CA LEU A 57 -5.41 1.49 -3.14
C LEU A 57 -5.82 2.78 -2.40
N GLY A 58 -4.89 3.75 -2.33
CA GLY A 58 -5.16 5.06 -1.72
C GLY A 58 -5.32 5.02 -0.19
N LYS A 59 -4.93 3.93 0.46
CA LYS A 59 -4.92 3.79 1.92
C LYS A 59 -3.50 3.66 2.45
N LEU A 60 -3.28 4.19 3.65
CA LEU A 60 -2.01 4.06 4.36
C LEU A 60 -1.87 2.64 4.93
N GLY A 61 -0.77 1.98 4.57
CA GLY A 61 -0.33 0.73 5.18
C GLY A 61 0.95 0.94 5.99
N VAL A 62 1.11 0.18 7.08
CA VAL A 62 2.32 0.21 7.91
C VAL A 62 2.92 -1.18 7.97
N ILE A 63 4.18 -1.31 7.56
CA ILE A 63 4.97 -2.53 7.76
C ILE A 63 5.89 -2.30 8.96
N THR A 64 5.71 -3.12 10.00
CA THR A 64 6.47 -3.02 11.24
C THR A 64 7.23 -4.32 11.55
N GLY A 65 8.28 -4.20 12.36
CA GLY A 65 9.17 -5.28 12.74
C GLY A 65 10.48 -4.74 13.29
N THR A 66 11.21 -5.55 14.03
CA THR A 66 12.49 -5.17 14.64
C THR A 66 13.57 -4.85 13.59
N GLY A 67 14.70 -4.29 14.03
CA GLY A 67 15.85 -4.07 13.15
C GLY A 67 16.34 -5.39 12.54
N GLY A 68 16.73 -5.37 11.26
CA GLY A 68 17.25 -6.56 10.58
C GLY A 68 16.22 -7.58 10.08
N THR A 69 14.91 -7.37 10.30
CA THR A 69 13.86 -8.31 9.85
C THR A 69 13.57 -8.27 8.34
N GLY A 70 14.24 -7.39 7.60
CA GLY A 70 14.09 -7.30 6.15
C GLY A 70 12.95 -6.39 5.67
N LYS A 71 12.43 -5.48 6.50
CA LYS A 71 11.41 -4.49 6.09
C LYS A 71 11.79 -3.74 4.80
N THR A 72 13.01 -3.21 4.72
CA THR A 72 13.49 -2.51 3.52
C THR A 72 13.53 -3.44 2.33
N HIS A 73 14.01 -4.68 2.50
CA HIS A 73 13.99 -5.67 1.42
C HIS A 73 12.56 -6.00 0.94
N LEU A 74 11.62 -6.14 1.87
CA LEU A 74 10.22 -6.42 1.58
C LEU A 74 9.56 -5.27 0.81
N LEU A 75 9.78 -4.03 1.25
CA LEU A 75 9.29 -2.81 0.59
C LEU A 75 9.95 -2.58 -0.77
N THR A 76 11.26 -2.85 -0.93
CA THR A 76 11.94 -2.78 -2.23
C THR A 76 11.32 -3.77 -3.22
N GLN A 77 11.04 -5.01 -2.79
CA GLN A 77 10.37 -5.99 -3.65
C GLN A 77 8.94 -5.57 -4.00
N LEU A 78 8.20 -4.98 -3.06
CA LEU A 78 6.85 -4.47 -3.33
C LEU A 78 6.90 -3.33 -4.35
N ALA A 79 7.82 -2.39 -4.19
CA ALA A 79 7.99 -1.28 -5.12
C ALA A 79 8.28 -1.77 -6.55
N ILE A 80 9.16 -2.77 -6.69
CA ILE A 80 9.45 -3.41 -7.98
C ILE A 80 8.18 -4.07 -8.52
N SER A 81 7.50 -4.93 -7.75
CA SER A 81 6.27 -5.57 -8.19
C SER A 81 5.22 -4.56 -8.68
N VAL A 82 4.99 -3.47 -7.95
CA VAL A 82 4.03 -2.43 -8.35
C VAL A 82 4.49 -1.69 -9.60
N ALA A 83 5.79 -1.40 -9.73
CA ALA A 83 6.34 -0.72 -10.91
C ALA A 83 6.24 -1.56 -12.19
N THR A 84 6.26 -2.89 -12.07
CA THR A 84 6.43 -3.79 -13.21
C THR A 84 5.19 -4.62 -13.50
N GLY A 85 4.26 -4.72 -12.54
CA GLY A 85 3.09 -5.60 -12.58
C GLY A 85 3.39 -7.05 -12.21
N GLU A 86 4.63 -7.37 -11.83
CA GLU A 86 5.01 -8.73 -11.44
C GLU A 86 4.44 -9.09 -10.08
N LYS A 87 4.16 -10.39 -9.89
CA LYS A 87 3.63 -10.91 -8.63
C LYS A 87 4.55 -10.57 -7.46
N TRP A 88 3.97 -9.99 -6.41
CA TRP A 88 4.65 -9.79 -5.14
C TRP A 88 4.59 -11.08 -4.32
N LEU A 89 5.73 -11.42 -3.68
CA LEU A 89 6.00 -12.71 -3.02
C LEU A 89 5.56 -13.98 -3.78
N ASN A 90 5.43 -13.90 -5.12
CA ASN A 90 4.92 -14.96 -6.01
C ASN A 90 3.47 -15.39 -5.73
N CYS A 91 2.72 -14.66 -4.90
CA CYS A 91 1.35 -15.02 -4.51
C CYS A 91 0.37 -13.85 -4.51
N PHE A 92 0.86 -12.62 -4.67
CA PHE A 92 0.03 -11.42 -4.72
C PHE A 92 0.13 -10.77 -6.09
N ASN A 93 -1.02 -10.61 -6.75
CA ASN A 93 -1.15 -9.90 -8.01
C ASN A 93 -1.18 -8.40 -7.76
N VAL A 94 -0.49 -7.64 -8.62
CA VAL A 94 -0.62 -6.18 -8.70
C VAL A 94 -1.74 -5.87 -9.68
N LYS A 95 -2.83 -5.25 -9.21
CA LYS A 95 -4.01 -5.01 -10.06
C LYS A 95 -3.73 -4.04 -11.19
N ASN A 96 -3.10 -2.91 -10.87
CA ASN A 96 -2.78 -1.83 -11.79
C ASN A 96 -1.31 -1.42 -11.57
N PRO A 97 -0.37 -1.82 -12.45
CA PRO A 97 1.02 -1.39 -12.37
C PRO A 97 1.14 0.13 -12.51
N GLY A 98 2.13 0.73 -11.86
CA GLY A 98 2.24 2.19 -11.84
C GLY A 98 3.56 2.73 -11.29
N LYS A 99 3.69 4.06 -11.30
CA LYS A 99 4.89 4.72 -10.77
C LYS A 99 4.97 4.56 -9.26
N VAL A 100 6.16 4.23 -8.76
CA VAL A 100 6.43 4.08 -7.32
C VAL A 100 7.57 4.99 -6.91
N ALA A 101 7.41 5.69 -5.79
CA ALA A 101 8.49 6.38 -5.11
C ALA A 101 8.89 5.57 -3.87
N LEU A 102 10.14 5.10 -3.82
CA LEU A 102 10.72 4.43 -2.66
C LEU A 102 11.70 5.37 -1.97
N LEU A 103 11.35 5.84 -0.78
CA LEU A 103 12.21 6.70 0.04
C LEU A 103 12.89 5.87 1.13
N VAL A 104 14.19 5.67 1.01
CA VAL A 104 15.01 4.98 2.03
C VAL A 104 15.88 6.01 2.72
N CYS A 105 15.72 6.17 4.04
CA CYS A 105 16.40 7.21 4.82
C CYS A 105 17.50 6.67 5.76
N GLU A 106 17.52 5.36 6.03
CA GLU A 106 18.47 4.76 6.97
C GLU A 106 19.78 4.30 6.30
N GLU A 107 19.81 4.25 4.97
CA GLU A 107 20.86 3.58 4.20
C GLU A 107 21.45 4.49 3.15
N ASP A 108 22.72 4.24 2.79
CA ASP A 108 23.37 4.95 1.70
C ASP A 108 22.90 4.44 0.32
N PHE A 109 23.13 5.28 -0.70
CA PHE A 109 22.71 5.00 -2.06
C PHE A 109 23.32 3.72 -2.66
N THR A 110 24.56 3.39 -2.30
CA THR A 110 25.24 2.19 -2.82
C THR A 110 24.56 0.93 -2.31
N GLU A 111 24.22 0.90 -1.01
CA GLU A 111 23.52 -0.23 -0.40
C GLU A 111 22.09 -0.37 -0.93
N VAL A 112 21.37 0.74 -1.12
CA VAL A 112 20.04 0.74 -1.78
C VAL A 112 20.14 0.15 -3.18
N LYS A 113 21.09 0.63 -4.00
CA LYS A 113 21.31 0.14 -5.37
C LYS A 113 21.64 -1.34 -5.39
N ARG A 114 22.49 -1.82 -4.48
CA ARG A 114 22.85 -3.25 -4.37
C ARG A 114 21.63 -4.11 -4.08
N ARG A 115 20.72 -3.67 -3.19
CA ARG A 115 19.50 -4.40 -2.84
C ARG A 115 18.48 -4.40 -3.95
N LEU A 116 18.32 -3.27 -4.62
CA LEU A 116 17.43 -3.15 -5.77
C LEU A 116 17.88 -4.09 -6.89
N LEU A 117 19.17 -4.07 -7.26
CA LEU A 117 19.74 -5.02 -8.22
C LEU A 117 19.57 -6.48 -7.78
N LYS A 118 19.82 -6.79 -6.50
CA LYS A 118 19.63 -8.14 -5.98
C LYS A 118 18.15 -8.59 -6.02
N ALA A 119 17.23 -7.69 -5.70
CA ALA A 119 15.80 -7.95 -5.73
C ALA A 119 15.32 -8.20 -7.17
N VAL A 120 15.81 -7.41 -8.13
CA VAL A 120 15.48 -7.59 -9.54
C VAL A 120 16.11 -8.89 -10.09
N ASN A 121 17.41 -9.11 -9.93
CA ASN A 121 18.08 -10.30 -10.48
C ASN A 121 17.52 -11.62 -9.94
N LYS A 122 17.07 -11.65 -8.68
CA LYS A 122 16.44 -12.84 -8.11
C LYS A 122 15.05 -13.13 -8.70
N ARG A 123 14.38 -12.11 -9.21
CA ARG A 123 12.96 -12.15 -9.57
C ARG A 123 12.77 -12.23 -11.08
N PHE A 124 13.61 -11.51 -11.81
CA PHE A 124 13.66 -11.51 -13.26
C PHE A 124 14.91 -12.26 -13.69
N GLN A 125 14.80 -13.59 -13.80
CA GLN A 125 15.76 -14.34 -14.61
C GLN A 125 15.63 -13.77 -16.03
N TYR A 126 16.60 -12.98 -16.48
CA TYR A 126 16.61 -12.28 -17.77
C TYR A 126 15.71 -11.03 -17.89
N ALA A 127 15.68 -10.13 -16.90
CA ALA A 127 15.25 -8.76 -17.20
C ALA A 127 16.22 -8.14 -18.23
N ASP A 128 15.67 -7.64 -19.34
CA ASP A 128 16.44 -6.90 -20.35
C ASP A 128 17.16 -5.72 -19.66
N SER A 129 18.45 -5.53 -19.97
CA SER A 129 19.31 -4.51 -19.37
C SER A 129 18.70 -3.10 -19.50
N SER A 130 17.92 -2.87 -20.57
CA SER A 130 17.21 -1.61 -20.83
C SER A 130 16.19 -1.25 -19.73
N PHE A 131 15.58 -2.25 -19.11
CA PHE A 131 14.59 -2.09 -18.03
C PHE A 131 15.27 -1.81 -16.69
N LEU A 132 16.41 -2.45 -16.42
CA LEU A 132 17.20 -2.22 -15.21
C LEU A 132 17.69 -0.77 -15.12
N THR A 133 18.09 -0.19 -16.26
CA THR A 133 18.55 1.19 -16.33
C THR A 133 17.44 2.18 -15.94
N ARG A 134 16.21 1.98 -16.44
CA ARG A 134 15.06 2.85 -16.14
C ARG A 134 14.54 2.77 -14.71
N LEU A 135 14.87 1.70 -13.98
CA LEU A 135 14.47 1.52 -12.59
C LEU A 135 15.41 2.27 -11.62
N VAL A 136 16.63 2.60 -12.09
CA VAL A 136 17.71 3.17 -11.26
C VAL A 136 17.93 4.67 -11.54
N GLU A 137 17.52 5.15 -12.73
CA GLU A 137 17.51 6.57 -13.12
C GLU A 137 16.28 7.31 -12.56
#